data_AF-A0A966M9L6-F1
#
_entry.id   AF-A0A966M9L6-F1
#
_cell.length_a   1.000
_cell.length_b   1.000
_cell.length_c   1.000
_cell.angle_alpha   90.00
_cell.angle_beta   90.00
_cell.angle_gamma   90.00
#
_symmetry.space_group_name_H-M   'P 1'
#
loop_
_entity.id
_entity.type
_entity.pdbx_description
1 polymer ?
#
loop_
_entity_poly.entity_id
_entity_poly.type
_entity_poly.pdbx_seq_one_letter_code
_entity_poly.pdbx_strand_id
1 'polypeptide(L)'
;KNPDTSMDRITWDDYVGTGVLEAIRVTQEISQQDKINILGFCVGGTLVSTALAVLAARKDDAIESLTLLTTLLDFTDTGILDVFIDESLVNLREKSIGGTEGRYGLLSGLELANTFSFLRPNELVWNYVVDNYLKGNSPPPFDLLYWNGDSTNLPGPMYCWYLRHTYLQNDLAKPGKLKVCGEAVDLGKVKVPAYIYASREDHIVPWQSGYESTQILKGPIRFVMGASGHIAGVINPPHKKKRNYWTNSNLPKSAAAWFKGAKEVPGSWWPDFTEWLTQYGGKQIPAPTEYGRGKYKKLVAAPGTYVKEKAQKV
;
A
#
# COMPACT_ATOMS: atom_id res chain seq x y z
N LYS A 1 3.92 1.35 15.05
CA LYS A 1 4.70 2.16 16.01
C LYS A 1 5.41 3.23 15.22
N ASN A 2 5.55 4.46 15.72
CA ASN A 2 6.39 5.43 15.06
C ASN A 2 7.86 5.09 15.39
N PRO A 3 8.72 4.80 14.40
CA PRO A 3 10.12 4.44 14.67
C PRO A 3 10.84 5.53 15.48
N ASP A 4 11.52 5.08 16.53
CA ASP A 4 12.47 5.86 17.32
C ASP A 4 13.89 5.31 17.08
N THR A 5 14.90 5.94 17.69
CA THR A 5 16.31 5.56 17.48
C THR A 5 16.63 4.12 17.89
N SER A 6 15.80 3.46 18.70
CA SER A 6 15.99 2.03 19.02
C SER A 6 15.62 1.09 17.86
N MET A 7 14.95 1.63 16.84
CA MET A 7 14.47 0.89 15.66
C MET A 7 15.21 1.30 14.37
N ASP A 8 16.31 2.05 14.47
CA ASP A 8 17.07 2.57 13.33
C ASP A 8 17.71 1.51 12.42
N ARG A 9 17.80 0.27 12.92
CA ARG A 9 18.35 -0.90 12.22
C ARG A 9 17.30 -1.80 11.58
N ILE A 10 16.02 -1.53 11.78
CA ILE A 10 14.94 -2.34 11.22
C ILE A 10 15.00 -2.28 9.68
N THR A 11 14.92 -3.44 9.05
CA THR A 11 15.08 -3.64 7.61
C THR A 11 13.76 -3.93 6.92
N TRP A 12 13.76 -3.99 5.58
CA TRP A 12 12.60 -4.46 4.82
C TRP A 12 12.19 -5.89 5.20
N ASP A 13 13.17 -6.78 5.39
CA ASP A 13 12.98 -8.16 5.84
C ASP A 13 12.28 -8.23 7.20
N ASP A 14 12.55 -7.30 8.12
CA ASP A 14 11.87 -7.26 9.41
C ASP A 14 10.40 -6.85 9.26
N TYR A 15 10.09 -5.87 8.40
CA TYR A 15 8.72 -5.48 8.09
C TYR A 15 7.93 -6.61 7.42
N VAL A 16 8.56 -7.35 6.51
CA VAL A 16 7.92 -8.50 5.86
C VAL A 16 7.78 -9.66 6.84
N GLY A 17 8.86 -10.06 7.51
CA GLY A 17 8.91 -11.23 8.39
C GLY A 17 8.18 -11.02 9.72
N THR A 18 8.63 -10.07 10.52
CA THR A 18 8.07 -9.82 11.86
C THR A 18 6.85 -8.90 11.86
N GLY A 19 6.59 -8.23 10.74
CA GLY A 19 5.38 -7.44 10.53
C GLY A 19 4.29 -8.24 9.83
N VAL A 20 4.41 -8.42 8.52
CA VAL A 20 3.33 -8.98 7.67
C VAL A 20 3.11 -10.48 7.93
N LEU A 21 4.16 -11.31 7.84
CA LEU A 21 4.04 -12.76 8.02
C LEU A 21 3.56 -13.12 9.43
N GLU A 22 4.05 -12.40 10.44
CA GLU A 22 3.58 -12.54 11.81
C GLU A 22 2.09 -12.14 11.97
N ALA A 23 1.64 -11.06 11.34
CA ALA A 23 0.24 -10.65 11.36
C ALA A 23 -0.68 -11.69 10.69
N ILE A 24 -0.23 -12.31 9.60
CA ILE A 24 -0.92 -13.43 8.93
C ILE A 24 -1.06 -14.61 9.91
N ARG A 25 0.05 -15.06 10.50
CA ARG A 25 0.08 -16.17 11.46
C ARG A 25 -0.85 -15.91 12.65
N VAL A 26 -0.78 -14.73 13.25
CA VAL A 26 -1.63 -14.35 14.41
C VAL A 26 -3.10 -14.33 14.01
N THR A 27 -3.43 -13.86 12.81
CA THR A 27 -4.80 -13.82 12.32
C THR A 27 -5.36 -15.23 12.11
N GLN A 28 -4.59 -16.14 11.51
CA GLN A 28 -4.96 -17.56 11.40
C GLN A 28 -5.14 -18.23 12.78
N GLU A 29 -4.23 -17.98 13.73
CA GLU A 29 -4.36 -18.53 15.09
C GLU A 29 -5.59 -17.99 15.83
N ILE A 30 -5.99 -16.73 15.60
CA ILE A 30 -7.20 -16.18 16.23
C ILE A 30 -8.47 -16.69 15.53
N SER A 31 -8.48 -16.69 14.19
CA SER A 31 -9.64 -17.08 13.38
C SER A 31 -9.86 -18.59 13.32
N GLN A 32 -8.82 -19.38 13.58
CA GLN A 32 -8.78 -20.84 13.36
C GLN A 32 -9.13 -21.20 11.91
N GLN A 33 -8.74 -20.35 10.96
CA GLN A 33 -8.89 -20.61 9.53
C GLN A 33 -7.52 -20.90 8.92
N ASP A 34 -7.47 -21.90 8.05
CA ASP A 34 -6.25 -22.25 7.31
C ASP A 34 -5.87 -21.13 6.33
N LYS A 35 -6.84 -20.36 5.83
CA LYS A 35 -6.61 -19.26 4.89
C LYS A 35 -7.32 -17.98 5.29
N ILE A 36 -6.75 -16.85 4.92
CA ILE A 36 -7.31 -15.52 5.17
C ILE A 36 -7.29 -14.66 3.90
N ASN A 37 -8.20 -13.69 3.82
CA ASN A 37 -8.13 -12.63 2.81
C ASN A 37 -7.21 -11.51 3.32
N ILE A 38 -6.38 -10.96 2.44
CA ILE A 38 -5.43 -9.89 2.77
C ILE A 38 -5.61 -8.68 1.87
N LEU A 39 -5.50 -7.49 2.44
CA LEU A 39 -5.56 -6.22 1.73
C LEU A 39 -4.31 -5.40 2.04
N GLY A 40 -3.68 -4.88 0.99
CA GLY A 40 -2.61 -3.90 1.10
C GLY A 40 -2.98 -2.60 0.39
N PHE A 41 -2.57 -1.47 0.98
CA PHE A 41 -2.81 -0.13 0.46
C PHE A 41 -1.49 0.62 0.31
N CYS A 42 -1.24 1.22 -0.85
CA CYS A 42 0.02 1.91 -1.16
C CYS A 42 1.24 0.99 -0.90
N VAL A 43 2.26 1.46 -0.18
CA VAL A 43 3.43 0.66 0.20
C VAL A 43 3.05 -0.62 0.98
N GLY A 44 1.91 -0.61 1.68
CA GLY A 44 1.37 -1.81 2.33
C GLY A 44 1.03 -2.92 1.32
N GLY A 45 0.57 -2.55 0.12
CA GLY A 45 0.37 -3.47 -1.00
C GLY A 45 1.67 -4.10 -1.50
N THR A 46 2.74 -3.31 -1.60
CA THR A 46 4.07 -3.79 -1.97
C THR A 46 4.64 -4.73 -0.91
N LEU A 47 4.46 -4.41 0.37
CA LEU A 47 4.86 -5.25 1.51
C LEU A 47 4.12 -6.60 1.51
N VAL A 48 2.78 -6.59 1.42
CA VAL A 48 2.02 -7.85 1.41
C VAL A 48 2.32 -8.68 0.17
N SER A 49 2.50 -8.07 -1.00
CA SER A 49 2.86 -8.81 -2.22
C SER A 49 4.24 -9.46 -2.11
N THR A 50 5.20 -8.77 -1.48
CA THR A 50 6.51 -9.35 -1.17
C THR A 50 6.38 -10.53 -0.19
N ALA A 51 5.57 -10.38 0.85
CA ALA A 51 5.29 -11.44 1.82
C ALA A 51 4.63 -12.67 1.15
N LEU A 52 3.67 -12.46 0.25
CA LEU A 52 3.02 -13.53 -0.50
C LEU A 52 3.99 -14.27 -1.43
N ALA A 53 4.97 -13.58 -2.03
CA ALA A 53 6.02 -14.23 -2.80
C ALA A 53 6.95 -15.07 -1.91
N VAL A 54 7.27 -14.61 -0.70
CA VAL A 54 8.00 -15.39 0.32
C VAL A 54 7.20 -16.65 0.71
N LEU A 55 5.89 -16.51 0.99
CA LEU A 55 5.00 -17.65 1.29
C LEU A 55 4.95 -18.65 0.12
N ALA A 56 4.82 -18.16 -1.12
CA ALA A 56 4.80 -19.01 -2.31
C ALA A 56 6.12 -19.78 -2.49
N ALA A 57 7.28 -19.17 -2.21
CA ALA A 57 8.57 -19.84 -2.23
C ALA A 57 8.65 -20.95 -1.15
N ARG A 58 8.07 -20.70 0.02
CA ARG A 58 7.95 -21.66 1.13
C ARG A 58 6.84 -22.70 0.96
N LYS A 59 6.05 -22.61 -0.12
CA LYS A 59 4.88 -23.46 -0.39
C LYS A 59 3.80 -23.36 0.69
N ASP A 60 3.69 -22.19 1.29
CA ASP A 60 2.65 -21.85 2.25
C ASP A 60 1.47 -21.21 1.51
N ASP A 61 0.26 -21.74 1.74
CA ASP A 61 -0.97 -21.33 1.07
C ASP A 61 -1.97 -20.60 2.00
N ALA A 62 -1.46 -19.97 3.07
CA ALA A 62 -2.22 -19.21 4.08
C ALA A 62 -3.15 -18.09 3.55
N ILE A 63 -3.07 -17.73 2.27
CA ILE A 63 -3.83 -16.61 1.68
C ILE A 63 -4.87 -17.14 0.69
N GLU A 64 -6.12 -16.76 0.93
CA GLU A 64 -7.24 -17.09 0.05
C GLU A 64 -7.37 -16.10 -1.10
N SER A 65 -7.27 -14.80 -0.81
CA SER A 65 -7.32 -13.74 -1.82
C SER A 65 -6.51 -12.51 -1.44
N LEU A 66 -6.07 -11.76 -2.44
CA LEU A 66 -5.29 -10.53 -2.32
C LEU A 66 -6.08 -9.33 -2.82
N THR A 67 -6.10 -8.25 -2.07
CA THR A 67 -6.59 -6.94 -2.53
C THR A 67 -5.46 -5.92 -2.51
N LEU A 68 -5.22 -5.27 -3.64
CA LEU A 68 -4.23 -4.20 -3.79
C LEU A 68 -4.93 -2.89 -4.11
N LEU A 69 -4.84 -1.92 -3.21
CA LEU A 69 -5.40 -0.59 -3.38
C LEU A 69 -4.27 0.40 -3.67
N THR A 70 -4.31 1.07 -4.83
CA THR A 70 -3.34 2.10 -5.26
C THR A 70 -1.90 1.68 -4.94
N THR A 71 -1.49 0.52 -5.45
CA THR A 71 -0.22 -0.14 -5.13
C THR A 71 0.65 -0.25 -6.38
N LEU A 72 1.95 -0.05 -6.22
CA LEU A 72 2.95 -0.35 -7.24
C LEU A 72 3.61 -1.70 -6.96
N LEU A 73 3.67 -2.54 -7.99
CA LEU A 73 4.50 -3.75 -8.06
C LEU A 73 5.53 -3.64 -9.17
N ASP A 74 5.16 -2.99 -10.27
CA ASP A 74 6.08 -2.46 -11.27
C ASP A 74 6.31 -0.97 -11.01
N PHE A 75 7.58 -0.59 -10.85
CA PHE A 75 8.02 0.78 -10.61
C PHE A 75 8.72 1.39 -11.83
N THR A 76 8.44 0.91 -13.05
CA THR A 76 9.03 1.47 -14.28
C THR A 76 8.59 2.92 -14.51
N ASP A 77 7.31 3.22 -14.27
CA ASP A 77 6.73 4.56 -14.38
C ASP A 77 6.15 4.96 -13.02
N THR A 78 6.91 5.65 -12.16
CA THR A 78 6.44 6.03 -10.80
C THR A 78 5.84 7.42 -10.75
N GLY A 79 5.71 8.06 -11.91
CA GLY A 79 5.10 9.37 -12.06
C GLY A 79 6.08 10.48 -11.67
N ILE A 80 5.60 11.48 -10.94
CA ILE A 80 6.40 12.66 -10.60
C ILE A 80 7.54 12.35 -9.60
N LEU A 81 7.53 11.18 -8.95
CA LEU A 81 8.60 10.78 -8.04
C LEU A 81 9.92 10.47 -8.77
N ASP A 82 9.87 10.01 -10.01
CA ASP A 82 11.05 9.61 -10.78
C ASP A 82 12.08 10.73 -10.92
N VAL A 83 11.64 12.00 -10.95
CA VAL A 83 12.55 13.14 -11.12
C VAL A 83 13.40 13.44 -9.88
N PHE A 84 13.02 12.91 -8.72
CA PHE A 84 13.71 13.15 -7.45
C PHE A 84 14.63 12.00 -7.05
N ILE A 85 14.64 10.89 -7.78
CA ILE A 85 15.32 9.67 -7.38
C ILE A 85 16.43 9.35 -8.38
N ASP A 86 17.67 9.48 -7.93
CA ASP A 86 18.85 9.08 -8.69
C ASP A 86 19.83 8.27 -7.84
N GLU A 87 20.81 7.66 -8.52
CA GLU A 87 21.83 6.83 -7.87
C GLU A 87 22.67 7.61 -6.85
N SER A 88 22.86 8.93 -7.03
CA SER A 88 23.63 9.75 -6.10
C SER A 88 22.88 9.96 -4.79
N LEU A 89 21.58 10.28 -4.87
CA LEU A 89 20.71 10.43 -3.71
C LEU A 89 20.59 9.12 -2.94
N VAL A 90 20.36 8.00 -3.62
CA VAL A 90 20.23 6.69 -2.96
C VAL A 90 21.53 6.32 -2.25
N ASN A 91 22.68 6.44 -2.91
CA ASN A 91 23.99 6.19 -2.29
C ASN A 91 24.24 7.09 -1.07
N LEU A 92 23.85 8.36 -1.13
CA LEU A 92 23.98 9.27 0.01
C LEU A 92 23.15 8.81 1.20
N ARG A 93 21.91 8.36 0.98
CA ARG A 93 21.03 7.84 2.06
C ARG A 93 21.56 6.55 2.65
N GLU A 94 22.06 5.65 1.81
CA GLU A 94 22.66 4.39 2.26
C GLU A 94 23.88 4.59 3.17
N LYS A 95 24.73 5.58 2.83
CA LYS A 95 25.90 5.94 3.64
C LYS A 95 25.56 6.69 4.93
N SER A 96 24.47 7.47 4.93
CA SER A 96 24.10 8.34 6.05
C SER A 96 23.18 7.68 7.07
N ILE A 97 22.11 7.03 6.61
CA ILE A 97 21.09 6.42 7.48
C ILE A 97 20.88 4.91 7.22
N GLY A 98 21.31 4.40 6.07
CA GLY A 98 21.04 3.03 5.64
C GLY A 98 21.95 1.95 6.22
N GLY A 99 23.03 2.30 6.89
CA GLY A 99 23.95 1.34 7.53
C GLY A 99 25.15 0.92 6.68
N THR A 100 25.27 1.31 5.40
CA THR A 100 26.34 0.83 4.50
C THR A 100 27.74 1.21 4.98
N GLU A 101 27.88 2.34 5.68
CA GLU A 101 29.14 2.77 6.32
C GLU A 101 29.06 2.71 7.85
N GLY A 102 28.30 1.77 8.40
CA GLY A 102 28.15 1.55 9.85
C GLY A 102 27.27 2.59 10.56
N ARG A 103 26.74 3.58 9.82
CA ARG A 103 25.83 4.62 10.33
C ARG A 103 24.38 4.27 10.03
N TYR A 104 23.59 4.15 11.09
CA TYR A 104 22.16 3.90 11.05
C TYR A 104 21.42 5.14 11.52
N GLY A 105 20.23 5.36 10.98
CA GLY A 105 19.40 6.49 11.35
C GLY A 105 17.97 6.29 10.90
N LEU A 106 17.16 7.35 11.04
CA LEU A 106 15.79 7.37 10.56
C LEU A 106 15.65 8.39 9.44
N LEU A 107 14.77 8.09 8.48
CA LEU A 107 14.17 9.13 7.68
C LEU A 107 13.13 9.85 8.53
N SER A 108 13.27 11.18 8.65
CA SER A 108 12.32 12.01 9.38
C SER A 108 10.95 12.01 8.68
N GLY A 109 9.88 11.83 9.46
CA GLY A 109 8.52 11.93 8.94
C GLY A 109 8.22 13.30 8.33
N LEU A 110 8.86 14.37 8.80
CA LEU A 110 8.73 15.70 8.19
C LEU A 110 9.33 15.73 6.78
N GLU A 111 10.47 15.07 6.57
CA GLU A 111 11.10 14.96 5.25
C GLU A 111 10.22 14.19 4.27
N LEU A 112 9.66 13.07 4.74
CA LEU A 112 8.73 12.25 3.98
C LEU A 112 7.46 13.04 3.63
N ALA A 113 6.86 13.73 4.61
CA ALA A 113 5.65 14.53 4.42
C ALA A 113 5.87 15.69 3.46
N ASN A 114 7.03 16.35 3.51
CA ASN A 114 7.37 17.40 2.55
C ASN A 114 7.43 16.83 1.14
N THR A 115 8.10 15.69 0.94
CA THR A 115 8.18 15.01 -0.36
C THR A 115 6.78 14.73 -0.91
N PHE A 116 5.89 14.09 -0.14
CA PHE A 116 4.53 13.80 -0.60
C PHE A 116 3.65 15.05 -0.78
N SER A 117 3.86 16.09 0.00
CA SER A 117 3.12 17.36 -0.14
C SER A 117 3.51 18.10 -1.43
N PHE A 118 4.78 18.02 -1.85
CA PHE A 118 5.24 18.54 -3.14
C PHE A 118 4.62 17.82 -4.35
N LEU A 119 4.16 16.57 -4.19
CA LEU A 119 3.51 15.79 -5.26
C LEU A 119 2.00 16.05 -5.35
N ARG A 120 1.44 16.84 -4.42
CA ARG A 120 -0.01 17.13 -4.34
C ARG A 120 -0.37 18.63 -4.34
N PRO A 121 0.27 19.50 -5.16
CA PRO A 121 -0.01 20.94 -5.10
C PRO A 121 -1.46 21.26 -5.47
N ASN A 122 -2.09 20.53 -6.40
CA ASN A 122 -3.45 20.86 -6.84
C ASN A 122 -4.57 20.34 -5.91
N GLU A 123 -4.43 19.12 -5.38
CA GLU A 123 -5.49 18.48 -4.57
C GLU A 123 -5.49 18.93 -3.11
N LEU A 124 -4.32 19.20 -2.52
CA LEU A 124 -4.19 19.58 -1.11
C LEU A 124 -4.00 21.08 -0.91
N VAL A 125 -3.36 21.78 -1.86
CA VAL A 125 -3.00 23.20 -1.70
C VAL A 125 -3.88 24.12 -2.57
N TRP A 126 -4.08 23.83 -3.85
CA TRP A 126 -4.72 24.78 -4.76
C TRP A 126 -6.24 24.91 -4.56
N ASN A 127 -6.98 23.81 -4.38
CA ASN A 127 -8.41 23.91 -4.03
C ASN A 127 -8.62 24.66 -2.70
N TYR A 128 -7.70 24.46 -1.74
CA TYR A 128 -7.68 25.18 -0.47
C TYR A 128 -7.38 26.66 -0.66
N VAL A 129 -6.38 27.04 -1.46
CA VAL A 129 -6.03 28.43 -1.76
C VAL A 129 -7.18 29.12 -2.51
N VAL A 130 -7.84 28.47 -3.46
CA VAL A 130 -8.98 29.05 -4.18
C VAL A 130 -10.17 29.32 -3.24
N ASP A 131 -10.53 28.38 -2.37
CA ASP A 131 -11.67 28.59 -1.46
C ASP A 131 -11.34 29.53 -0.28
N ASN A 132 -10.10 29.54 0.20
CA ASN A 132 -9.69 30.30 1.38
C ASN A 132 -9.15 31.69 1.03
N TYR A 133 -8.22 31.79 0.06
CA TYR A 133 -7.62 33.06 -0.35
C TYR A 133 -8.50 33.85 -1.33
N LEU A 134 -9.15 33.20 -2.31
CA LEU A 134 -9.97 33.93 -3.30
C LEU A 134 -11.43 34.12 -2.86
N LYS A 135 -12.01 33.22 -2.05
CA LYS A 135 -13.42 33.30 -1.64
C LYS A 135 -13.65 33.64 -0.17
N GLY A 136 -12.59 33.74 0.65
CA GLY A 136 -12.68 34.16 2.06
C GLY A 136 -13.40 33.18 2.99
N ASN A 137 -13.56 31.92 2.60
CA ASN A 137 -14.21 30.90 3.41
C ASN A 137 -13.17 30.10 4.21
N SER A 138 -13.31 30.00 5.53
CA SER A 138 -12.55 29.03 6.33
C SER A 138 -12.97 27.61 5.94
N PRO A 139 -12.09 26.78 5.36
CA PRO A 139 -12.45 25.41 5.02
C PRO A 139 -12.68 24.61 6.32
N PRO A 140 -13.69 23.73 6.35
CA PRO A 140 -13.94 22.87 7.51
C PRO A 140 -12.70 22.01 7.82
N PRO A 141 -12.50 21.58 9.09
CA PRO A 141 -11.40 20.71 9.46
C PRO A 141 -11.40 19.47 8.55
N PHE A 142 -10.41 19.41 7.68
CA PHE A 142 -10.32 18.42 6.61
C PHE A 142 -9.61 17.20 7.17
N ASP A 143 -10.37 16.14 7.41
CA ASP A 143 -9.90 14.82 7.88
C ASP A 143 -8.66 14.33 7.10
N LEU A 144 -8.64 14.52 5.78
CA LEU A 144 -7.51 14.14 4.94
C LEU A 144 -6.24 14.96 5.21
N LEU A 145 -6.36 16.25 5.52
CA LEU A 145 -5.20 17.07 5.87
C LEU A 145 -4.67 16.72 7.24
N TYR A 146 -5.54 16.36 8.19
CA TYR A 146 -5.12 15.86 9.50
C TYR A 146 -4.32 14.56 9.35
N TRP A 147 -4.86 13.58 8.60
CA TRP A 147 -4.16 12.33 8.30
C TRP A 147 -2.83 12.57 7.57
N ASN A 148 -2.80 13.48 6.59
CA ASN A 148 -1.59 13.78 5.83
C ASN A 148 -0.51 14.49 6.67
N GLY A 149 -0.91 15.31 7.64
CA GLY A 149 0.00 16.00 8.55
C GLY A 149 0.57 15.09 9.65
N ASP A 150 -0.12 14.00 9.98
CA ASP A 150 0.31 13.03 11.00
C ASP A 150 1.38 12.08 10.46
N SER A 151 2.62 12.57 10.43
CA SER A 151 3.74 11.93 9.76
C SER A 151 4.37 10.80 10.58
N THR A 152 5.05 9.87 9.91
CA THR A 152 5.78 8.75 10.54
C THR A 152 7.24 8.71 10.09
N ASN A 153 8.14 8.40 11.01
CA ASN A 153 9.54 8.13 10.67
C ASN A 153 9.65 6.77 9.97
N LEU A 154 10.74 6.55 9.23
CA LEU A 154 11.07 5.25 8.66
C LEU A 154 12.49 4.84 9.07
N PRO A 155 12.75 3.58 9.44
CA PRO A 155 14.10 3.10 9.63
C PRO A 155 14.92 3.25 8.35
N GLY A 156 16.14 3.76 8.47
CA GLY A 156 17.01 4.06 7.34
C GLY A 156 17.27 2.86 6.43
N PRO A 157 17.61 1.66 6.95
CA PRO A 157 17.82 0.47 6.12
C PRO A 157 16.56 0.06 5.34
N MET A 158 15.39 0.06 5.98
CA MET A 158 14.11 -0.24 5.33
C MET A 158 13.81 0.77 4.21
N TYR A 159 13.97 2.07 4.48
CA TYR A 159 13.73 3.13 3.49
C TYR A 159 14.69 3.03 2.30
N CYS A 160 16.00 2.85 2.56
CA CYS A 160 17.00 2.75 1.50
C CYS A 160 16.76 1.51 0.63
N TRP A 161 16.41 0.36 1.24
CA TRP A 161 16.06 -0.85 0.51
C TRP A 161 14.87 -0.61 -0.42
N TYR A 162 13.80 0.03 0.09
CA TYR A 162 12.62 0.34 -0.71
C TYR A 162 12.99 1.24 -1.89
N LEU A 163 13.67 2.36 -1.62
CA LEU A 163 14.06 3.32 -2.65
C LEU A 163 14.96 2.70 -3.73
N ARG A 164 15.99 1.94 -3.34
CA ARG A 164 16.93 1.30 -4.27
C ARG A 164 16.24 0.23 -5.11
N HIS A 165 15.55 -0.71 -4.47
CA HIS A 165 15.10 -1.92 -5.15
C HIS A 165 13.72 -1.79 -5.80
N THR A 166 12.94 -0.76 -5.48
CA THR A 166 11.70 -0.45 -6.20
C THR A 166 11.90 0.74 -7.14
N TYR A 167 11.92 1.96 -6.62
CA TYR A 167 11.94 3.17 -7.46
C TYR A 167 13.16 3.27 -8.38
N LEU A 168 14.37 2.98 -7.89
CA LEU A 168 15.58 3.17 -8.69
C LEU A 168 15.85 2.00 -9.65
N GLN A 169 15.78 0.76 -9.15
CA GLN A 169 16.21 -0.43 -9.91
C GLN A 169 15.04 -1.25 -10.46
N ASN A 170 13.82 -1.05 -9.95
CA ASN A 170 12.63 -1.86 -10.23
C ASN A 170 12.91 -3.37 -10.16
N ASP A 171 13.69 -3.78 -9.17
CA ASP A 171 14.13 -5.17 -9.01
C ASP A 171 13.02 -6.07 -8.46
N LEU A 172 12.03 -5.51 -7.76
CA LEU A 172 10.90 -6.29 -7.22
C LEU A 172 10.03 -6.92 -8.32
N ALA A 173 9.88 -6.24 -9.47
CA ALA A 173 9.15 -6.76 -10.62
C ALA A 173 9.90 -7.87 -11.36
N LYS A 174 11.21 -8.07 -11.08
CA LYS A 174 12.08 -9.02 -11.77
C LYS A 174 12.15 -10.35 -11.00
N PRO A 175 11.63 -11.46 -11.54
CA PRO A 175 11.61 -12.75 -10.85
C PRO A 175 12.98 -13.20 -10.32
N GLY A 176 13.06 -13.48 -9.02
CA GLY A 176 14.24 -14.01 -8.35
C GLY A 176 15.40 -13.01 -8.17
N LYS A 177 15.22 -11.75 -8.54
CA LYS A 177 16.27 -10.72 -8.44
C LYS A 177 16.55 -10.31 -6.99
N LEU A 178 15.51 -10.26 -6.16
CA LEU A 178 15.60 -9.91 -4.75
C LEU A 178 15.51 -11.16 -3.87
N LYS A 179 16.21 -11.10 -2.72
CA LYS A 179 16.07 -12.08 -1.64
C LYS A 179 15.46 -11.38 -0.43
N VAL A 180 14.35 -11.89 0.08
CA VAL A 180 13.64 -11.33 1.24
C VAL A 180 13.26 -12.47 2.17
N CYS A 181 13.55 -12.30 3.47
CA CYS A 181 13.38 -13.33 4.49
C CYS A 181 14.00 -14.68 4.11
N GLY A 182 15.16 -14.64 3.44
CA GLY A 182 15.89 -15.82 2.96
C GLY A 182 15.40 -16.42 1.65
N GLU A 183 14.28 -15.96 1.08
CA GLU A 183 13.68 -16.53 -0.14
C GLU A 183 13.88 -15.63 -1.36
N ALA A 184 14.08 -16.24 -2.53
CA ALA A 184 14.08 -15.51 -3.80
C ALA A 184 12.66 -15.08 -4.15
N VAL A 185 12.44 -13.77 -4.22
CA VAL A 185 11.11 -13.17 -4.45
C VAL A 185 10.74 -13.27 -5.92
N ASP A 186 9.58 -13.84 -6.20
CA ASP A 186 8.98 -13.92 -7.53
C ASP A 186 7.47 -13.70 -7.42
N LEU A 187 7.01 -12.50 -7.75
CA LEU A 187 5.60 -12.13 -7.72
C LEU A 187 4.75 -12.96 -8.71
N GLY A 188 5.36 -13.53 -9.75
CA GLY A 188 4.70 -14.43 -10.69
C GLY A 188 4.31 -15.78 -10.07
N LYS A 189 4.84 -16.12 -8.89
CA LYS A 189 4.42 -17.32 -8.12
C LYS A 189 3.20 -17.07 -7.24
N VAL A 190 2.74 -15.82 -7.11
CA VAL A 190 1.50 -15.49 -6.40
C VAL A 190 0.31 -15.81 -7.30
N LYS A 191 -0.41 -16.88 -6.95
CA LYS A 191 -1.51 -17.46 -7.76
C LYS A 191 -2.90 -17.28 -7.16
N VAL A 192 -3.01 -16.60 -6.03
CA VAL A 192 -4.30 -16.32 -5.40
C VAL A 192 -5.12 -15.34 -6.25
N PRO A 193 -6.45 -15.40 -6.20
CA PRO A 193 -7.31 -14.37 -6.76
C PRO A 193 -6.92 -12.97 -6.26
N ALA A 194 -6.81 -12.01 -7.17
CA ALA A 194 -6.38 -10.64 -6.88
C ALA A 194 -7.41 -9.61 -7.33
N TYR A 195 -7.83 -8.74 -6.41
CA TYR A 195 -8.57 -7.51 -6.71
C TYR A 195 -7.59 -6.34 -6.72
N ILE A 196 -7.44 -5.68 -7.85
CA ILE A 196 -6.51 -4.57 -8.04
C ILE A 196 -7.32 -3.31 -8.32
N TYR A 197 -7.11 -2.31 -7.47
CA TYR A 197 -7.73 -1.01 -7.58
C TYR A 197 -6.69 0.08 -7.84
N ALA A 198 -7.00 0.99 -8.76
CA ALA A 198 -6.27 2.25 -8.93
C ALA A 198 -7.24 3.43 -9.10
N SER A 199 -6.77 4.66 -8.86
CA SER A 199 -7.58 5.87 -9.08
C SER A 199 -7.08 6.62 -10.33
N ARG A 200 -8.02 7.04 -11.19
CA ARG A 200 -7.72 7.59 -12.53
C ARG A 200 -6.86 8.84 -12.51
N GLU A 201 -7.05 9.71 -11.52
CA GLU A 201 -6.33 10.99 -11.37
C GLU A 201 -5.23 10.88 -10.30
N ASP A 202 -4.79 9.66 -9.96
CA ASP A 202 -3.71 9.44 -9.01
C ASP A 202 -2.36 9.78 -9.62
N HIS A 203 -1.68 10.76 -9.02
CA HIS A 203 -0.34 11.19 -9.43
C HIS A 203 0.79 10.56 -8.60
N ILE A 204 0.44 9.84 -7.52
CA ILE A 204 1.40 9.13 -6.66
C ILE A 204 1.55 7.69 -7.15
N VAL A 205 0.44 7.04 -7.45
CA VAL A 205 0.42 5.72 -8.07
C VAL A 205 -0.38 5.84 -9.37
N PRO A 206 0.27 6.21 -10.49
CA PRO A 206 -0.40 6.28 -11.78
C PRO A 206 -1.17 4.99 -12.05
N TRP A 207 -2.43 5.11 -12.48
CA TRP A 207 -3.30 3.94 -12.61
C TRP A 207 -2.79 2.94 -13.65
N GLN A 208 -2.04 3.41 -14.65
CA GLN A 208 -1.35 2.56 -15.62
C GLN A 208 -0.31 1.67 -14.93
N SER A 209 0.51 2.23 -14.05
CA SER A 209 1.50 1.47 -13.27
C SER A 209 0.83 0.52 -12.28
N GLY A 210 -0.29 0.94 -11.68
CA GLY A 210 -1.16 0.04 -10.91
C GLY A 210 -1.71 -1.12 -11.77
N TYR A 211 -2.06 -0.84 -13.03
CA TYR A 211 -2.54 -1.83 -14.00
C TYR A 211 -1.47 -2.84 -14.40
N GLU A 212 -0.19 -2.48 -14.45
CA GLU A 212 0.91 -3.41 -14.76
C GLU A 212 0.99 -4.58 -13.76
N SER A 213 0.47 -4.41 -12.55
CA SER A 213 0.29 -5.51 -11.58
C SER A 213 -0.51 -6.69 -12.15
N THR A 214 -1.42 -6.42 -13.11
CA THR A 214 -2.21 -7.44 -13.83
C THR A 214 -1.35 -8.34 -14.73
N GLN A 215 -0.16 -7.88 -15.11
CA GLN A 215 0.78 -8.61 -15.96
C GLN A 215 1.80 -9.41 -15.13
N ILE A 216 2.04 -8.97 -13.89
CA ILE A 216 2.97 -9.60 -12.95
C ILE A 216 2.33 -10.81 -12.26
N LEU A 217 1.19 -10.60 -11.59
CA LEU A 217 0.50 -11.64 -10.83
C LEU A 217 -0.12 -12.69 -11.77
N LYS A 218 -0.17 -13.96 -11.33
CA LYS A 218 -0.61 -15.09 -12.18
C LYS A 218 -1.88 -15.80 -11.71
N GLY A 219 -2.52 -15.30 -10.64
CA GLY A 219 -3.85 -15.74 -10.23
C GLY A 219 -4.98 -15.13 -11.08
N PRO A 220 -6.25 -15.48 -10.81
CA PRO A 220 -7.40 -14.76 -11.37
C PRO A 220 -7.39 -13.29 -10.95
N ILE A 221 -7.59 -12.36 -11.89
CA ILE A 221 -7.48 -10.93 -11.61
C ILE A 221 -8.77 -10.19 -11.91
N ARG A 222 -9.16 -9.29 -11.01
CA ARG A 222 -10.17 -8.27 -11.21
C ARG A 222 -9.50 -6.89 -11.08
N PHE A 223 -9.48 -6.12 -12.15
CA PHE A 223 -9.00 -4.74 -12.11
C PHE A 223 -10.18 -3.75 -12.14
N VAL A 224 -10.15 -2.76 -11.24
CA VAL A 224 -11.14 -1.68 -11.14
C VAL A 224 -10.44 -0.34 -11.04
N MET A 225 -10.93 0.65 -11.79
CA MET A 225 -10.41 2.00 -11.73
C MET A 225 -11.45 2.96 -11.15
N GLY A 226 -11.18 3.61 -10.03
CA GLY A 226 -12.06 4.65 -9.49
C GLY A 226 -11.76 6.04 -10.08
N ALA A 227 -12.73 6.93 -10.11
CA ALA A 227 -12.49 8.34 -10.43
C ALA A 227 -11.78 9.08 -9.28
N SER A 228 -11.28 10.30 -9.56
CA SER A 228 -10.50 11.14 -8.65
C SER A 228 -9.08 10.64 -8.35
N GLY A 229 -8.36 11.35 -7.48
CA GLY A 229 -6.98 11.06 -7.11
C GLY A 229 -6.83 10.11 -5.93
N HIS A 230 -5.58 9.97 -5.47
CA HIS A 230 -5.10 8.89 -4.58
C HIS A 230 -6.02 8.58 -3.39
N ILE A 231 -6.38 9.60 -2.61
CA ILE A 231 -7.21 9.41 -1.41
C ILE A 231 -8.70 9.57 -1.72
N ALA A 232 -9.07 10.58 -2.52
CA ALA A 232 -10.46 10.89 -2.81
C ALA A 232 -11.16 9.86 -3.70
N GLY A 233 -10.40 9.08 -4.46
CA GLY A 233 -10.88 7.94 -5.25
C GLY A 233 -11.02 6.68 -4.40
N VAL A 234 -9.97 6.30 -3.66
CA VAL A 234 -9.99 5.07 -2.84
C VAL A 234 -10.98 5.18 -1.67
N ILE A 235 -11.01 6.33 -0.99
CA ILE A 235 -11.94 6.61 0.12
C ILE A 235 -13.21 7.28 -0.41
N ASN A 236 -14.04 6.50 -1.11
CA ASN A 236 -15.33 6.96 -1.63
C ASN A 236 -16.50 6.16 -1.03
N PRO A 237 -17.08 6.59 0.10
CA PRO A 237 -18.15 5.84 0.75
C PRO A 237 -19.44 5.77 -0.10
N PRO A 238 -20.09 4.61 -0.24
CA PRO A 238 -21.23 4.42 -1.13
C PRO A 238 -22.45 5.28 -0.76
N HIS A 239 -22.68 5.55 0.53
CA HIS A 239 -23.81 6.37 0.98
C HIS A 239 -23.74 7.83 0.49
N LYS A 240 -22.55 8.34 0.14
CA LYS A 240 -22.39 9.71 -0.39
C LYS A 240 -22.80 9.82 -1.86
N LYS A 241 -22.96 8.70 -2.58
CA LYS A 241 -23.37 8.63 -3.99
C LYS A 241 -22.60 9.60 -4.91
N LYS A 242 -21.29 9.74 -4.68
CA LYS A 242 -20.40 10.59 -5.48
C LYS A 242 -19.58 9.75 -6.45
N ARG A 243 -19.15 10.41 -7.54
CA ARG A 243 -18.21 9.90 -8.55
C ARG A 243 -18.72 8.66 -9.28
N ASN A 244 -17.79 7.93 -9.88
CA ASN A 244 -17.99 6.73 -10.66
C ASN A 244 -16.70 5.87 -10.59
N TYR A 245 -16.76 4.69 -11.17
CA TYR A 245 -15.62 3.81 -11.42
C TYR A 245 -15.76 3.14 -12.78
N TRP A 246 -14.72 2.45 -13.24
CA TRP A 246 -14.69 1.71 -14.50
C TRP A 246 -14.36 0.25 -14.25
N THR A 247 -15.03 -0.62 -15.00
CA THR A 247 -14.79 -2.07 -14.98
C THR A 247 -14.65 -2.61 -16.41
N ASN A 248 -13.83 -3.64 -16.58
CA ASN A 248 -13.70 -4.38 -17.82
C ASN A 248 -13.28 -5.82 -17.47
N SER A 249 -14.01 -6.81 -17.99
CA SER A 249 -13.69 -8.23 -17.78
C SER A 249 -12.48 -8.70 -18.58
N ASN A 250 -12.12 -7.98 -19.66
CA ASN A 250 -10.92 -8.27 -20.43
C ASN A 250 -9.71 -7.59 -19.81
N LEU A 251 -8.57 -8.28 -19.79
CA LEU A 251 -7.29 -7.77 -19.29
C LEU A 251 -6.24 -7.77 -20.41
N PRO A 252 -6.37 -6.89 -21.42
CA PRO A 252 -5.34 -6.77 -22.46
C PRO A 252 -4.03 -6.28 -21.84
N LYS A 253 -2.89 -6.56 -22.49
CA LYS A 253 -1.59 -6.10 -21.99
C LYS A 253 -1.50 -4.59 -21.76
N SER A 254 -2.19 -3.79 -22.58
CA SER A 254 -2.14 -2.33 -22.49
C SER A 254 -3.24 -1.77 -21.61
N ALA A 255 -2.86 -0.97 -20.61
CA ALA A 255 -3.78 -0.19 -19.78
C ALA A 255 -4.73 0.68 -20.64
N ALA A 256 -4.24 1.31 -21.71
CA ALA A 256 -5.06 2.12 -22.61
C ALA A 256 -6.12 1.28 -23.35
N ALA A 257 -5.77 0.06 -23.77
CA ALA A 257 -6.72 -0.86 -24.38
C ALA A 257 -7.78 -1.34 -23.36
N TRP A 258 -7.37 -1.57 -22.11
CA TRP A 258 -8.29 -1.90 -21.02
C TRP A 258 -9.31 -0.77 -20.82
N PHE A 259 -8.85 0.48 -20.74
CA PHE A 259 -9.71 1.64 -20.52
C PHE A 259 -10.66 1.89 -21.71
N LYS A 260 -10.19 1.72 -22.95
CA LYS A 260 -11.04 1.85 -24.15
C LYS A 260 -12.22 0.88 -24.15
N GLY A 261 -12.05 -0.31 -23.58
CA GLY A 261 -13.12 -1.30 -23.45
C GLY A 261 -13.89 -1.24 -22.12
N ALA A 262 -13.55 -0.32 -21.23
CA ALA A 262 -14.12 -0.28 -19.89
C ALA A 262 -15.50 0.39 -19.86
N LYS A 263 -16.39 -0.16 -19.04
CA LYS A 263 -17.70 0.39 -18.76
C LYS A 263 -17.63 1.29 -17.52
N GLU A 264 -18.15 2.50 -17.65
CA GLU A 264 -18.34 3.40 -16.53
C GLU A 264 -19.56 2.98 -15.69
N VAL A 265 -19.39 2.97 -14.37
CA VAL A 265 -20.41 2.61 -13.39
C VAL A 265 -20.55 3.74 -12.37
N PRO A 266 -21.75 4.32 -12.17
CA PRO A 266 -21.94 5.42 -11.25
C PRO A 266 -21.76 4.99 -9.79
N GLY A 267 -21.24 5.89 -8.96
CA GLY A 267 -21.10 5.70 -7.51
C GLY A 267 -19.74 5.16 -7.07
N SER A 268 -19.73 4.56 -5.88
CA SER A 268 -18.53 3.98 -5.26
C SER A 268 -18.19 2.61 -5.86
N TRP A 269 -16.90 2.30 -5.92
CA TRP A 269 -16.38 0.97 -6.26
C TRP A 269 -16.45 -0.03 -5.08
N TRP A 270 -16.72 0.42 -3.85
CA TRP A 270 -16.74 -0.47 -2.68
C TRP A 270 -17.76 -1.62 -2.80
N PRO A 271 -19.00 -1.42 -3.31
CA PRO A 271 -19.94 -2.52 -3.50
C PRO A 271 -19.38 -3.62 -4.42
N ASP A 272 -18.72 -3.22 -5.51
CA ASP A 272 -18.06 -4.11 -6.46
C ASP A 272 -16.96 -4.96 -5.78
N PHE A 273 -16.13 -4.30 -4.96
CA PHE A 273 -15.13 -4.97 -4.16
C PHE A 273 -15.74 -5.95 -3.14
N THR A 274 -16.77 -5.53 -2.39
CA THR A 274 -17.38 -6.40 -1.38
C THR A 274 -18.11 -7.59 -2.00
N GLU A 275 -18.69 -7.43 -3.18
CA GLU A 275 -19.30 -8.53 -3.95
C GLU A 275 -18.23 -9.54 -4.41
N TRP A 276 -17.08 -9.04 -4.88
CA TRP A 276 -15.92 -9.90 -5.19
C TRP A 276 -15.39 -10.60 -3.95
N LEU A 277 -15.19 -9.89 -2.83
CA LEU A 277 -14.62 -10.42 -1.60
C LEU A 277 -15.50 -11.51 -0.98
N THR A 278 -16.83 -11.38 -1.10
CA THR A 278 -17.77 -12.38 -0.57
C THR A 278 -17.59 -13.76 -1.19
N GLN A 279 -17.08 -13.84 -2.43
CA GLN A 279 -16.78 -15.12 -3.10
C GLN A 279 -15.63 -15.88 -2.40
N TYR A 280 -14.79 -15.16 -1.66
CA TYR A 280 -13.64 -15.69 -0.92
C TYR A 280 -13.84 -15.60 0.61
N GLY A 281 -15.06 -15.29 1.07
CA GLY A 281 -15.39 -15.13 2.48
C GLY A 281 -15.84 -16.42 3.20
N GLY A 282 -16.02 -17.51 2.45
CA GLY A 282 -16.54 -18.77 2.98
C GLY A 282 -18.00 -18.67 3.45
N LYS A 283 -18.42 -19.63 4.29
CA LYS A 283 -19.77 -19.64 4.87
C LYS A 283 -19.88 -18.61 5.98
N GLN A 284 -21.03 -17.96 6.09
CA GLN A 284 -21.33 -17.13 7.26
C GLN A 284 -21.38 -17.96 8.53
N ILE A 285 -20.77 -17.43 9.58
CA ILE A 285 -20.78 -17.99 10.93
C ILE A 285 -21.32 -16.96 11.93
N PRO A 286 -21.82 -17.37 13.10
CA PRO A 286 -22.11 -16.43 14.18
C PRO A 286 -20.88 -15.58 14.51
N ALA A 287 -21.09 -14.27 14.70
CA ALA A 287 -20.01 -13.36 15.06
C ALA A 287 -19.41 -13.77 16.43
N PRO A 288 -18.06 -13.82 16.56
CA PRO A 288 -17.43 -14.06 17.85
C PRO A 288 -17.85 -12.99 18.88
N THR A 289 -18.13 -13.43 20.10
CA THR A 289 -18.56 -12.53 21.20
C THR A 289 -17.38 -11.90 21.96
N GLU A 290 -16.16 -12.39 21.73
CA GLU A 290 -14.94 -11.92 22.37
C GLU A 290 -13.86 -11.57 21.34
N TYR A 291 -12.95 -10.66 21.74
CA TYR A 291 -11.79 -10.31 20.93
C TYR A 291 -10.58 -11.18 21.28
N GLY A 292 -9.93 -11.71 20.24
CA GLY A 292 -8.77 -12.59 20.39
C GLY A 292 -9.16 -14.04 20.68
N ARG A 293 -8.15 -14.86 21.01
CA ARG A 293 -8.31 -16.29 21.30
C ARG A 293 -7.09 -16.81 22.08
N GLY A 294 -7.33 -17.64 23.10
CA GLY A 294 -6.27 -18.34 23.83
C GLY A 294 -5.24 -17.38 24.44
N LYS A 295 -3.99 -17.46 23.97
CA LYS A 295 -2.90 -16.57 24.42
C LYS A 295 -3.05 -15.13 23.92
N TYR A 296 -3.81 -14.90 22.85
CA TYR A 296 -4.06 -13.57 22.29
C TYR A 296 -5.26 -12.94 22.98
N LYS A 297 -5.01 -12.24 24.09
CA LYS A 297 -6.05 -11.49 24.81
C LYS A 297 -6.08 -10.04 24.34
N LYS A 298 -7.25 -9.41 24.42
CA LYS A 298 -7.39 -7.96 24.22
C LYS A 298 -6.44 -7.21 25.15
N LEU A 299 -5.50 -6.45 24.58
CA LEU A 299 -4.52 -5.67 25.34
C LEU A 299 -5.08 -4.29 25.71
N VAL A 300 -5.49 -3.52 24.71
CA VAL A 300 -6.07 -2.18 24.85
C VAL A 300 -7.23 -2.02 23.87
N ALA A 301 -8.11 -1.05 24.10
CA ALA A 301 -9.14 -0.71 23.13
C ALA A 301 -8.50 -0.11 21.85
N ALA A 302 -9.11 -0.37 20.70
CA ALA A 302 -8.81 0.36 19.47
C ALA A 302 -8.98 1.88 19.71
N PRO A 303 -8.15 2.75 19.10
CA PRO A 303 -7.22 2.46 17.99
C PRO A 303 -5.81 2.05 18.46
N GLY A 304 -5.63 1.67 19.73
CA GLY A 304 -4.33 1.27 20.29
C GLY A 304 -3.46 2.45 20.72
N THR A 305 -2.19 2.17 20.98
CA THR A 305 -1.19 3.15 21.45
C THR A 305 -0.26 3.62 20.34
N TYR A 306 0.18 2.72 19.46
CA TYR A 306 1.16 3.01 18.40
C TYR A 306 0.71 4.07 17.40
N VAL A 307 -0.58 4.16 17.09
CA VAL A 307 -1.13 5.18 16.17
C VAL A 307 -1.18 6.57 16.82
N LYS A 308 -1.03 6.67 18.14
CA LYS A 308 -1.06 7.94 18.88
C LYS A 308 0.35 8.51 19.09
N GLU A 309 1.38 7.78 18.65
CA GLU A 309 2.77 8.19 18.80
C GLU A 309 3.14 9.22 17.74
N LYS A 310 3.61 10.39 18.19
CA LYS A 310 4.10 11.44 17.30
C LYS A 310 5.49 11.08 16.77
N ALA A 311 5.78 11.51 15.53
CA ALA A 311 7.13 11.41 15.00
C ALA A 311 8.09 12.20 15.89
N GLN A 312 9.10 11.53 16.42
CA GLN A 312 10.17 12.21 17.14
C GLN A 312 10.99 13.02 16.15
N LYS A 313 11.51 14.18 16.60
CA LYS A 313 12.52 14.91 15.85
C LYS A 313 13.79 14.07 15.85
N VAL A 314 14.21 13.65 14.67
CA VAL A 314 15.43 12.87 14.41
C VAL A 314 16.44 13.73 13.68
#